data_AF-A0A7C3TDA0-F1
#
_entry.id   AF-A0A7C3TDA0-F1
#
_cell.length_a   1.000
_cell.length_b   1.000
_cell.length_c   1.000
_cell.angle_alpha   90.00
_cell.angle_beta   90.00
_cell.angle_gamma   90.00
#
_symmetry.space_group_name_H-M   'P 1'
#
loop_
_entity.id
_entity.type
_entity.pdbx_description
1 polymer ?
#
loop_
_entity_poly.entity_id
_entity_poly.type
_entity_poly.pdbx_seq_one_letter_code
_entity_poly.pdbx_strand_id
1 'polypeptide(L)'
;MEAEAPSGPRTVFGEVQVDVWPCVLRKGEGKIPFDPSQHSIDERRTAIDITLIPTRGDYNIERHLIAESTEWAKIVKPSLREIGIDLRALNGKFVQAQLVPTGRTYVNAQGETKENTTFKFVAVYPDMESCIDAANEFFKSRGNGGNGDSQPAPVQTQPVAPAQNNRERETALKFVPALWKSAGGDINKLAELLANNPLTKKYFDINSPEVVALVSGQAA
;
A
#
# COMPACT_ATOMS: atom_id res chain seq x y z
N MET A 1 -20.43 22.09 13.86
CA MET A 1 -19.54 21.08 14.48
C MET A 1 -18.53 20.69 13.43
N GLU A 2 -17.39 21.39 13.43
CA GLU A 2 -16.23 20.99 12.62
C GLU A 2 -15.73 19.65 13.14
N ALA A 3 -15.77 18.63 12.28
CA ALA A 3 -15.17 17.35 12.57
C ALA A 3 -13.64 17.56 12.57
N GLU A 4 -13.04 17.50 13.75
CA GLU A 4 -11.59 17.50 13.92
C GLU A 4 -11.05 16.27 13.16
N ALA A 5 -10.36 16.51 12.04
CA ALA A 5 -9.74 15.46 11.26
C ALA A 5 -8.66 14.78 12.12
N PRO A 6 -8.53 13.44 12.09
CA PRO A 6 -7.55 12.73 12.90
C PRO A 6 -6.14 13.28 12.61
N SER A 7 -5.56 13.97 13.58
CA SER A 7 -4.39 14.86 13.48
C SER A 7 -3.04 14.12 13.53
N GLY A 8 -3.00 12.88 13.04
CA GLY A 8 -1.79 12.06 12.96
C GLY A 8 -1.32 11.87 11.51
N PRO A 9 -0.01 11.81 11.25
CA PRO A 9 0.49 11.52 9.91
C PRO A 9 0.05 10.12 9.48
N ARG A 10 -0.63 10.04 8.32
CA ARG A 10 -1.11 8.78 7.77
C ARG A 10 0.08 7.91 7.40
N THR A 11 0.19 6.74 8.03
CA THR A 11 1.27 5.77 7.73
C THR A 11 0.81 4.80 6.66
N VAL A 12 1.67 4.53 5.69
CA VAL A 12 1.42 3.63 4.56
C VAL A 12 2.62 2.72 4.37
N PHE A 13 2.36 1.48 3.98
CA PHE A 13 3.36 0.47 3.69
C PHE A 13 3.17 0.03 2.24
N GLY A 14 4.26 -0.13 1.48
CA GLY A 14 4.14 -0.37 0.04
C GLY A 14 5.48 -0.48 -0.68
N GLU A 15 5.41 -0.84 -1.95
CA GLU A 15 6.53 -0.75 -2.88
C GLU A 15 6.66 0.69 -3.38
N VAL A 16 7.89 1.18 -3.52
CA VAL A 16 8.18 2.52 -4.05
C VAL A 16 8.76 2.41 -5.44
N GLN A 17 8.21 3.20 -6.35
CA GLN A 17 8.78 3.49 -7.66
C GLN A 17 9.26 4.93 -7.69
N VAL A 18 10.46 5.13 -8.23
CA VAL A 18 11.09 6.45 -8.32
C VAL A 18 11.53 6.69 -9.75
N ASP A 19 11.13 7.83 -10.30
CA ASP A 19 11.64 8.36 -11.56
C ASP A 19 12.33 9.71 -11.34
N VAL A 20 13.51 9.88 -11.96
CA VAL A 20 14.35 11.08 -11.81
C VAL A 20 14.81 11.54 -13.17
N TRP A 21 14.36 12.73 -13.56
CA TRP A 21 14.59 13.24 -14.92
C TRP A 21 14.82 14.76 -14.92
N PRO A 22 15.62 15.28 -15.88
CA PRO A 22 15.86 16.71 -15.99
C PRO A 22 14.63 17.41 -16.57
N CYS A 23 14.15 18.45 -15.90
CA CYS A 23 12.94 19.18 -16.29
C CYS A 23 13.17 20.70 -16.33
N VAL A 24 12.24 21.43 -16.94
CA VAL A 24 12.04 22.86 -16.71
C VAL A 24 10.61 23.12 -16.25
N LEU A 25 10.39 24.23 -15.56
CA LEU A 25 9.06 24.63 -15.07
C LEU A 25 8.49 25.70 -15.99
N ARG A 26 7.37 25.40 -16.67
CA ARG A 26 6.63 26.38 -17.48
C ARG A 26 5.33 26.78 -16.83
N LYS A 27 5.07 28.09 -16.83
CA LYS A 27 3.83 28.66 -16.29
C LYS A 27 2.64 28.14 -17.10
N GLY A 28 1.67 27.52 -16.44
CA GLY A 28 0.48 26.95 -17.08
C GLY A 28 0.63 25.50 -17.56
N GLU A 29 1.85 25.02 -17.78
CA GLU A 29 2.12 23.64 -18.25
C GLU A 29 2.72 22.74 -17.17
N GLY A 30 3.39 23.32 -16.16
CA GLY A 30 4.01 22.56 -15.08
C GLY A 30 5.42 22.08 -15.44
N LYS A 31 5.74 20.83 -15.10
CA LYS A 31 7.05 20.22 -15.39
C LYS A 31 7.07 19.70 -16.82
N ILE A 32 8.08 20.08 -17.60
CA ILE A 32 8.29 19.54 -18.96
C ILE A 32 9.73 19.01 -19.10
N PRO A 33 9.98 17.97 -19.93
CA PRO A 33 11.32 17.47 -20.18
C PRO A 33 12.29 18.55 -20.64
N PHE A 34 13.50 18.57 -20.08
CA PHE A 34 14.53 19.52 -20.49
C PHE A 34 15.09 19.14 -21.87
N ASP A 35 14.84 20.00 -22.87
CA ASP A 35 15.53 19.99 -24.16
C ASP A 35 16.68 21.04 -24.19
N PRO A 36 17.95 20.63 -24.32
CA PRO A 36 19.09 21.55 -24.38
C PRO A 36 19.10 22.46 -25.62
N SER A 37 18.31 22.15 -26.65
CA SER A 37 18.20 22.97 -27.87
C SER A 37 17.21 24.12 -27.71
N GLN A 38 16.29 24.02 -26.74
CA GLN A 38 15.18 24.96 -26.54
C GLN A 38 15.22 25.68 -25.18
N HIS A 39 15.93 25.14 -24.21
CA HIS A 39 15.95 25.66 -22.84
C HIS A 39 17.35 26.07 -22.41
N SER A 40 17.44 27.11 -21.57
CA SER A 40 18.71 27.47 -20.93
C SER A 40 19.10 26.46 -19.87
N ILE A 41 20.40 26.25 -19.69
CA ILE A 41 20.96 25.43 -18.61
C ILE A 41 20.55 25.99 -17.24
N ASP A 42 20.40 27.30 -17.10
CA ASP A 42 20.00 27.95 -15.84
C ASP A 42 18.55 27.63 -15.42
N GLU A 43 17.71 27.25 -16.40
CA GLU A 43 16.32 26.86 -16.17
C GLU A 43 16.17 25.39 -15.81
N ARG A 44 17.23 24.59 -16.01
CA ARG A 44 17.24 23.16 -15.73
C ARG A 44 17.03 22.90 -14.24
N ARG A 45 16.10 22.00 -13.94
CA ARG A 45 15.80 21.46 -12.62
C ARG A 45 15.80 19.94 -12.67
N THR A 46 15.71 19.31 -11.50
CA THR A 46 15.56 17.86 -11.41
C THR A 46 14.17 17.51 -10.88
N ALA A 47 13.36 16.87 -11.71
CA ALA A 47 12.11 16.27 -11.29
C ALA A 47 12.38 14.96 -10.54
N ILE A 48 11.65 14.76 -9.45
CA ILE A 48 11.66 13.53 -8.66
C ILE A 48 10.20 13.12 -8.51
N ASP A 49 9.78 12.08 -9.22
CA ASP A 49 8.43 11.57 -9.15
C ASP A 49 8.46 10.25 -8.37
N ILE A 50 7.69 10.20 -7.28
CA ILE A 50 7.65 9.08 -6.35
C ILE A 50 6.24 8.51 -6.35
N THR A 51 6.12 7.24 -6.66
CA THR A 51 4.87 6.47 -6.57
C THR A 51 5.01 5.42 -5.50
N LEU A 52 4.12 5.43 -4.51
CA LEU A 52 4.01 4.37 -3.52
C LEU A 52 2.79 3.51 -3.86
N ILE A 53 3.03 2.23 -4.12
CA ILE A 53 2.03 1.20 -4.36
C ILE A 53 1.79 0.46 -3.03
N PRO A 54 0.69 0.72 -2.32
CA PRO A 54 0.46 0.17 -1.00
C PRO A 54 0.32 -1.35 -1.02
N THR A 55 0.78 -2.03 0.03
CA THR A 55 0.52 -3.46 0.22
C THR A 55 -0.95 -3.78 0.54
N ARG A 56 -1.74 -2.74 0.85
CA ARG A 56 -3.16 -2.85 1.17
C ARG A 56 -3.98 -1.78 0.44
N GLY A 57 -4.97 -2.24 -0.30
CA GLY A 57 -5.87 -1.40 -1.08
C GLY A 57 -5.47 -1.34 -2.56
N ASP A 58 -6.36 -0.76 -3.37
CA ASP A 58 -6.19 -0.64 -4.82
C ASP A 58 -6.13 0.85 -5.20
N TYR A 59 -5.03 1.50 -4.81
CA TYR A 59 -4.77 2.91 -5.09
C TYR A 59 -3.27 3.20 -5.03
N ASN A 60 -2.79 4.13 -5.84
CA ASN A 60 -1.41 4.62 -5.78
C ASN A 60 -1.34 5.97 -5.08
N ILE A 61 -0.22 6.23 -4.40
CA ILE A 61 0.06 7.53 -3.83
C ILE A 61 1.24 8.13 -4.59
N GLU A 62 0.97 9.21 -5.34
CA GLU A 62 1.96 9.84 -6.19
C GLU A 62 2.37 11.21 -5.64
N ARG A 63 3.67 11.51 -5.63
CA ARG A 63 4.20 12.83 -5.27
C ARG A 63 5.21 13.29 -6.31
N HIS A 64 4.90 14.44 -6.90
CA HIS A 64 5.70 15.08 -7.93
C HIS A 64 6.53 16.20 -7.31
N LEU A 65 7.81 15.92 -7.07
CA LEU A 65 8.73 16.82 -6.38
C LEU A 65 9.75 17.46 -7.34
N ILE A 66 10.40 18.49 -6.86
CA ILE A 66 11.58 19.11 -7.49
C ILE A 66 12.72 19.01 -6.49
N ALA A 67 13.92 18.62 -6.92
CA ALA A 67 15.08 18.43 -6.03
C ALA A 67 15.48 19.70 -5.27
N GLU A 68 15.16 20.87 -5.84
CA GLU A 68 15.39 22.19 -5.26
C GLU A 68 14.23 22.67 -4.37
N SER A 69 13.14 21.89 -4.25
CA SER A 69 11.97 22.26 -3.46
C SER A 69 12.21 22.13 -1.95
N THR A 70 11.53 22.98 -1.17
CA THR A 70 11.63 22.98 0.29
C THR A 70 11.15 21.68 0.92
N GLU A 71 10.07 21.08 0.40
CA GLU A 71 9.53 19.81 0.89
C GLU A 71 10.52 18.65 0.68
N TRP A 72 11.20 18.62 -0.46
CA TRP A 72 12.29 17.67 -0.70
C TRP A 72 13.44 17.89 0.29
N ALA A 73 13.93 19.13 0.39
CA ALA A 73 15.10 19.45 1.20
C ALA A 73 14.88 19.27 2.72
N LYS A 74 13.67 19.54 3.22
CA LYS A 74 13.35 19.52 4.66
C LYS A 74 12.72 18.22 5.16
N ILE A 75 12.09 17.44 4.29
CA ILE A 75 11.30 16.26 4.72
C ILE A 75 11.83 15.00 4.07
N VAL A 76 11.73 14.90 2.74
CA VAL A 76 12.01 13.65 2.02
C VAL A 76 13.49 13.29 2.09
N LYS A 77 14.38 14.20 1.67
CA LYS A 77 15.83 13.96 1.65
C LYS A 77 16.41 13.66 3.03
N PRO A 78 16.06 14.39 4.11
CA PRO A 78 16.47 14.01 5.46
C PRO A 78 15.99 12.62 5.88
N SER A 79 14.75 12.24 5.56
CA SER A 79 14.22 10.92 5.92
C SER A 79 14.96 9.76 5.23
N LEU A 80 15.37 9.95 3.96
CA LEU A 80 16.21 8.97 3.26
C LEU A 80 17.60 8.84 3.89
N ARG A 81 18.19 9.96 4.32
CA ARG A 81 19.46 9.97 5.03
C ARG A 81 19.36 9.29 6.39
N GLU A 82 18.26 9.49 7.11
CA GLU A 82 18.01 8.88 8.44
C GLU A 82 17.93 7.35 8.36
N ILE A 83 17.29 6.81 7.33
CA ILE A 83 17.20 5.36 7.10
C ILE A 83 18.44 4.79 6.36
N GLY A 84 19.38 5.65 5.97
CA GLY A 84 20.65 5.25 5.36
C GLY A 84 20.55 4.78 3.89
N ILE A 85 19.53 5.22 3.15
CA ILE A 85 19.35 4.86 1.74
C ILE A 85 19.41 6.10 0.84
N ASP A 86 19.93 5.94 -0.38
CA ASP A 86 19.83 6.97 -1.40
C ASP A 86 18.53 6.84 -2.21
N LEU A 87 18.16 7.92 -2.91
CA LEU A 87 16.92 7.98 -3.69
C LEU A 87 16.86 6.91 -4.80
N ARG A 88 17.98 6.59 -5.46
CA ARG A 88 17.98 5.61 -6.56
C ARG A 88 17.86 4.19 -6.03
N ALA A 89 18.50 3.89 -4.90
CA ALA A 89 18.39 2.59 -4.24
C ALA A 89 16.99 2.33 -3.64
N LEU A 90 16.17 3.37 -3.46
CA LEU A 90 14.78 3.26 -3.00
C LEU A 90 13.85 2.64 -4.06
N ASN A 91 14.20 2.75 -5.34
CA ASN A 91 13.36 2.26 -6.43
C ASN A 91 13.20 0.73 -6.38
N GLY A 92 11.96 0.25 -6.40
CA GLY A 92 11.59 -1.16 -6.26
C GLY A 92 11.74 -1.70 -4.83
N LYS A 93 11.93 -0.84 -3.81
CA LYS A 93 12.01 -1.26 -2.40
C LYS A 93 10.66 -1.16 -1.72
N PHE A 94 10.47 -2.00 -0.72
CA PHE A 94 9.33 -1.94 0.17
C PHE A 94 9.62 -1.01 1.33
N VAL A 95 8.70 -0.12 1.67
CA VAL A 95 8.94 0.91 2.70
C VAL A 95 7.77 1.04 3.66
N GLN A 96 8.07 1.58 4.83
CA GLN A 96 7.11 2.29 5.65
C GLN A 96 7.28 3.79 5.42
N ALA A 97 6.21 4.47 5.02
CA ALA A 97 6.20 5.92 4.80
C ALA A 97 5.09 6.59 5.62
N GLN A 98 5.32 7.82 6.03
CA GLN A 98 4.34 8.71 6.63
C GLN A 98 4.00 9.83 5.65
N LEU A 99 2.71 10.06 5.42
CA LEU A 99 2.23 11.25 4.74
C LEU A 99 2.18 12.38 5.75
N VAL A 100 3.14 13.29 5.62
CA VAL A 100 3.29 14.44 6.51
C VAL A 100 2.91 15.71 5.75
N PRO A 101 2.32 16.69 6.44
CA PRO A 101 1.98 17.96 5.81
C PRO A 101 3.22 18.74 5.41
N THR A 102 3.12 19.43 4.27
CA THR A 102 4.17 20.32 3.74
C THR A 102 4.05 21.75 4.27
N GLY A 103 2.94 22.08 4.94
CA GLY A 103 2.57 23.44 5.34
C GLY A 103 2.02 24.30 4.19
N ARG A 104 1.84 23.72 2.99
CA ARG A 104 1.17 24.37 1.85
C ARG A 104 -0.27 23.92 1.78
N THR A 105 -1.20 24.84 1.60
CA THR A 105 -2.61 24.53 1.37
C THR A 105 -3.01 24.76 -0.08
N TYR A 106 -4.02 24.04 -0.54
CA TYR A 106 -4.65 24.22 -1.83
C TYR A 106 -6.16 24.10 -1.67
N VAL A 107 -6.92 24.79 -2.53
CA VAL A 107 -8.37 24.65 -2.58
C VAL A 107 -8.70 23.55 -3.59
N ASN A 108 -9.42 22.53 -3.16
CA ASN A 108 -9.87 21.48 -4.09
C ASN A 108 -11.07 21.96 -4.93
N ALA A 109 -11.49 21.15 -5.90
CA ALA A 109 -12.63 21.46 -6.76
C ALA A 109 -13.96 21.64 -5.97
N GLN A 110 -14.03 21.12 -4.74
CA GLN A 110 -15.17 21.24 -3.83
C GLN A 110 -15.13 22.53 -2.98
N GLY A 111 -14.12 23.40 -3.16
CA GLY A 111 -13.96 24.64 -2.39
C GLY A 111 -13.36 24.43 -0.99
N GLU A 112 -12.94 23.22 -0.65
CA GLU A 112 -12.31 22.90 0.63
C GLU A 112 -10.82 23.21 0.59
N THR A 113 -10.32 23.88 1.64
CA THR A 113 -8.89 24.07 1.83
C THR A 113 -8.28 22.80 2.37
N LYS A 114 -7.40 22.16 1.59
CA LYS A 114 -6.66 20.95 1.96
C LYS A 114 -5.17 21.24 2.07
N GLU A 115 -4.52 20.55 2.99
CA GLU A 115 -3.08 20.63 3.14
C GLU A 115 -2.39 19.64 2.20
N ASN A 116 -1.38 20.12 1.47
CA ASN A 116 -0.55 19.28 0.64
C ASN A 116 0.40 18.47 1.52
N THR A 117 0.55 17.19 1.21
CA THR A 117 1.35 16.23 1.99
C THR A 117 2.49 15.69 1.15
N THR A 118 3.56 15.23 1.80
CA THR A 118 4.70 14.58 1.16
C THR A 118 5.14 13.35 1.94
N PHE A 119 6.08 12.59 1.40
CA PHE A 119 6.58 11.37 2.03
C PHE A 119 7.68 11.66 3.06
N LYS A 120 7.53 11.11 4.26
CA LYS A 120 8.61 10.88 5.20
C LYS A 120 8.84 9.37 5.29
N PHE A 121 9.99 8.89 4.82
CA PHE A 121 10.32 7.47 4.89
C PHE A 121 10.81 7.11 6.30
N VAL A 122 10.31 6.00 6.83
CA VAL A 122 10.56 5.58 8.22
C VAL A 122 11.38 4.29 8.27
N ALA A 123 11.13 3.36 7.35
CA ALA A 123 11.84 2.10 7.26
C ALA A 123 11.85 1.57 5.83
N VAL A 124 12.81 0.70 5.52
CA VAL A 124 12.90 -0.07 4.27
C VAL A 124 12.93 -1.54 4.63
N TYR A 125 12.22 -2.35 3.85
CA TYR A 125 12.12 -3.79 4.01
C TYR A 125 12.74 -4.49 2.79
N PRO A 126 13.38 -5.65 3.00
CA PRO A 126 14.06 -6.39 1.92
C PRO A 126 13.08 -6.97 0.91
N ASP A 127 11.87 -7.33 1.34
CA ASP A 127 10.86 -8.02 0.54
C ASP A 127 9.43 -7.64 0.97
N MET A 128 8.47 -8.10 0.16
CA MET A 128 7.06 -7.83 0.35
C MET A 128 6.51 -8.43 1.64
N GLU A 129 6.96 -9.63 2.01
CA GLU A 129 6.48 -10.37 3.18
C GLU A 129 6.84 -9.61 4.46
N SER A 130 8.11 -9.22 4.59
CA SER A 130 8.62 -8.40 5.70
C SER A 130 7.88 -7.06 5.84
N CYS A 131 7.51 -6.44 4.71
CA CYS A 131 6.75 -5.19 4.69
C CYS A 131 5.29 -5.40 5.14
N ILE A 132 4.66 -6.48 4.68
CA ILE A 132 3.30 -6.86 5.08
C ILE A 132 3.25 -7.17 6.57
N ASP A 133 4.25 -7.88 7.11
CA ASP A 133 4.33 -8.20 8.53
C ASP A 133 4.54 -6.96 9.39
N ALA A 134 5.45 -6.07 9.00
CA ALA A 134 5.61 -4.80 9.68
C ALA A 134 4.32 -3.96 9.65
N ALA A 135 3.60 -3.94 8.52
CA ALA A 135 2.30 -3.30 8.43
C ALA A 135 1.28 -3.95 9.38
N ASN A 136 1.22 -5.29 9.41
CA ASN A 136 0.36 -6.05 10.31
C ASN A 136 0.61 -5.69 11.77
N GLU A 137 1.87 -5.69 12.20
CA GLU A 137 2.26 -5.33 13.57
C GLU A 137 1.94 -3.87 13.91
N PHE A 138 2.23 -2.95 12.99
CA PHE A 138 1.93 -1.54 13.15
C PHE A 138 0.43 -1.27 13.33
N PHE A 139 -0.42 -1.90 12.52
CA PHE A 139 -1.87 -1.69 12.60
C PHE A 139 -2.53 -2.46 13.74
N LYS A 140 -1.97 -3.61 14.18
CA LYS A 140 -2.44 -4.31 15.39
C LYS A 140 -2.16 -3.51 16.66
N SER A 141 -0.94 -3.02 16.81
CA SER A 141 -0.50 -2.27 17.99
C SER A 141 -1.22 -0.93 18.14
N ARG A 142 -1.71 -0.36 17.03
CA ARG A 142 -2.44 0.91 17.01
C ARG A 142 -3.96 0.80 17.16
N GLY A 143 -4.51 -0.39 17.33
CA GLY A 143 -5.92 -0.62 17.66
C GLY A 143 -6.90 0.25 16.86
N ASN A 144 -7.35 -0.22 15.70
CA ASN A 144 -8.52 0.31 15.00
C ASN A 144 -8.59 1.86 14.89
N GLY A 145 -7.57 2.47 14.27
CA GLY A 145 -7.53 3.92 14.03
C GLY A 145 -7.49 4.26 12.55
N GLY A 146 -8.65 4.22 11.86
CA GLY A 146 -8.89 5.02 10.66
C GLY A 146 -9.20 4.28 9.35
N ASN A 147 -10.48 3.87 9.21
CA ASN A 147 -11.33 3.68 8.01
C ASN A 147 -10.86 2.68 6.92
N GLY A 148 -11.57 1.57 6.65
CA GLY A 148 -12.81 1.05 7.19
C GLY A 148 -13.16 -0.28 6.51
N ASP A 149 -13.72 -1.23 7.26
CA ASP A 149 -14.94 -1.96 6.90
C ASP A 149 -15.43 -2.71 8.15
N SER A 150 -16.72 -2.52 8.46
CA SER A 150 -17.64 -3.34 9.25
C SER A 150 -17.06 -4.19 10.40
N GLN A 151 -17.28 -3.70 11.63
CA GLN A 151 -17.25 -4.49 12.85
C GLN A 151 -18.48 -5.42 12.92
N PRO A 152 -18.34 -6.76 13.04
CA PRO A 152 -19.41 -7.58 13.56
C PRO A 152 -19.45 -7.47 15.09
N ALA A 153 -20.67 -7.43 15.62
CA ALA A 153 -21.01 -7.29 17.04
C ALA A 153 -20.37 -8.38 17.95
N PRO A 154 -20.24 -8.12 19.27
CA PRO A 154 -19.57 -9.04 20.18
C PRO A 154 -20.42 -10.29 20.42
N VAL A 155 -19.87 -11.46 20.10
CA VAL A 155 -20.44 -12.76 20.53
C VAL A 155 -19.56 -13.32 21.65
N GLN A 156 -20.22 -13.75 22.70
CA GLN A 156 -19.66 -14.14 23.99
C GLN A 156 -18.75 -15.38 23.89
N THR A 157 -17.65 -15.30 24.66
CA THR A 157 -16.77 -16.34 25.22
C THR A 157 -17.05 -17.82 24.92
N GLN A 158 -16.08 -18.51 24.30
CA GLN A 158 -15.56 -19.84 24.71
C GLN A 158 -14.09 -20.00 24.22
N PRO A 159 -13.26 -20.83 24.89
CA PRO A 159 -11.80 -20.69 24.88
C PRO A 159 -11.16 -21.28 23.61
N VAL A 160 -10.32 -20.49 22.93
CA VAL A 160 -9.58 -20.92 21.73
C VAL A 160 -8.17 -21.39 22.07
N ALA A 161 -7.89 -22.61 21.60
CA ALA A 161 -6.57 -23.24 21.48
C ALA A 161 -5.67 -22.44 20.49
N PRO A 162 -4.36 -22.75 20.40
CA PRO A 162 -3.32 -21.79 20.01
C PRO A 162 -3.45 -21.26 18.57
N ALA A 163 -3.44 -19.93 18.47
CA ALA A 163 -3.74 -19.13 17.29
C ALA A 163 -2.57 -18.99 16.30
N GLN A 164 -2.03 -20.10 15.81
CA GLN A 164 -0.98 -20.09 14.78
C GLN A 164 -1.51 -20.47 13.38
N ASN A 165 -2.64 -21.18 13.28
CA ASN A 165 -3.12 -21.76 12.02
C ASN A 165 -4.18 -20.94 11.25
N ASN A 166 -4.59 -19.76 11.75
CA ASN A 166 -5.74 -19.07 11.16
C ASN A 166 -5.40 -18.17 9.95
N ARG A 167 -4.23 -17.51 9.94
CA ARG A 167 -3.87 -16.57 8.86
C ARG A 167 -3.47 -17.23 7.54
N GLU A 168 -2.67 -18.31 7.61
CA GLU A 168 -2.32 -19.07 6.40
C GLU A 168 -3.58 -19.71 5.79
N ARG A 169 -4.52 -20.14 6.64
CA ARG A 169 -5.85 -20.62 6.24
C ARG A 169 -6.68 -19.51 5.57
N GLU A 170 -6.73 -18.29 6.12
CA GLU A 170 -7.43 -17.15 5.50
C GLU A 170 -6.83 -16.74 4.14
N THR A 171 -5.50 -16.80 4.00
CA THR A 171 -4.84 -16.53 2.71
C THR A 171 -5.11 -17.66 1.71
N ALA A 172 -4.98 -18.91 2.13
CA ALA A 172 -5.30 -20.07 1.29
C ALA A 172 -6.78 -20.07 0.86
N LEU A 173 -7.70 -19.58 1.71
CA LEU A 173 -9.12 -19.45 1.39
C LEU A 173 -9.36 -18.53 0.19
N LYS A 174 -8.55 -17.47 0.02
CA LYS A 174 -8.68 -16.55 -1.12
C LYS A 174 -8.32 -17.20 -2.46
N PHE A 175 -7.57 -18.29 -2.46
CA PHE A 175 -7.24 -19.04 -3.68
C PHE A 175 -8.31 -20.09 -4.04
N VAL A 176 -9.12 -20.53 -3.07
CA VAL A 176 -10.15 -21.56 -3.28
C VAL A 176 -11.18 -21.16 -4.36
N PRO A 177 -11.72 -19.92 -4.42
CA PRO A 177 -12.62 -19.51 -5.49
C PRO A 177 -11.99 -19.52 -6.89
N ALA A 178 -10.70 -19.17 -7.00
CA ALA A 178 -9.98 -19.20 -8.27
C ALA A 178 -9.76 -20.64 -8.76
N LEU A 179 -9.45 -21.57 -7.84
CA LEU A 179 -9.31 -22.99 -8.13
C LEU A 179 -10.65 -23.61 -8.55
N TRP A 180 -11.78 -23.24 -7.93
CA TRP A 180 -13.12 -23.68 -8.35
C TRP A 180 -13.50 -23.19 -9.74
N LYS A 181 -13.18 -21.94 -10.05
CA LYS A 181 -13.36 -21.39 -11.40
C LYS A 181 -12.50 -22.13 -12.43
N SER A 182 -11.28 -22.51 -12.07
CA SER A 182 -10.39 -23.33 -12.91
C SER A 182 -10.84 -24.78 -13.04
N ALA A 183 -11.54 -25.33 -12.05
CA ALA A 183 -12.14 -26.65 -12.08
C ALA A 183 -13.41 -26.71 -12.97
N GLY A 184 -13.95 -25.55 -13.35
CA GLY A 184 -15.11 -25.45 -14.25
C GLY A 184 -16.40 -26.03 -13.65
N GLY A 185 -16.51 -26.09 -12.32
CA GLY A 185 -17.66 -26.69 -11.63
C GLY A 185 -17.55 -28.20 -11.37
N ASP A 186 -16.40 -28.82 -11.67
CA ASP A 186 -16.16 -30.24 -11.41
C ASP A 186 -15.49 -30.45 -10.05
N ILE A 187 -16.21 -31.11 -9.15
CA ILE A 187 -15.82 -31.37 -7.76
C ILE A 187 -14.57 -32.26 -7.69
N ASN A 188 -14.45 -33.27 -8.58
CA ASN A 188 -13.30 -34.17 -8.57
C ASN A 188 -12.03 -33.43 -9.00
N LYS A 189 -12.15 -32.51 -9.97
CA LYS A 189 -11.04 -31.65 -10.39
C LYS A 189 -10.66 -30.62 -9.34
N LEU A 190 -11.64 -30.07 -8.61
CA LEU A 190 -11.35 -29.18 -7.49
C LEU A 190 -10.55 -29.89 -6.39
N ALA A 191 -10.92 -31.13 -6.04
CA ALA A 191 -10.17 -31.94 -5.07
C ALA A 191 -8.70 -32.13 -5.50
N GLU A 192 -8.48 -32.39 -6.79
CA GLU A 192 -7.13 -32.57 -7.36
C GLU A 192 -6.32 -31.27 -7.33
N LEU A 193 -6.93 -30.13 -7.67
CA LEU A 193 -6.30 -28.81 -7.64
C LEU A 193 -5.96 -28.35 -6.21
N LEU A 194 -6.85 -28.63 -5.25
CA LEU A 194 -6.59 -28.36 -3.83
C LEU A 194 -5.43 -29.20 -3.29
N ALA A 195 -5.34 -30.46 -3.72
CA ALA A 195 -4.26 -31.38 -3.34
C ALA A 195 -2.92 -31.06 -4.02
N ASN A 196 -2.94 -30.46 -5.21
CA ASN A 196 -1.74 -30.07 -5.96
C ASN A 196 -1.19 -28.70 -5.56
N ASN A 197 -1.95 -27.86 -4.87
CA ASN A 197 -1.47 -26.58 -4.38
C ASN A 197 -0.99 -26.70 -2.91
N PRO A 198 0.31 -26.49 -2.63
CA PRO A 198 0.90 -26.70 -1.30
C PRO A 198 0.24 -25.87 -0.19
N LEU A 199 -0.27 -24.68 -0.52
CA LEU A 199 -0.91 -23.78 0.44
C LEU A 199 -2.34 -24.22 0.76
N THR A 200 -3.13 -24.65 -0.22
CA THR A 200 -4.51 -25.09 0.05
C THR A 200 -4.56 -26.49 0.64
N LYS A 201 -3.67 -27.40 0.23
CA LYS A 201 -3.59 -28.78 0.74
C LYS A 201 -3.44 -28.85 2.27
N LYS A 202 -2.75 -27.86 2.85
CA LYS A 202 -2.49 -27.80 4.30
C LYS A 202 -3.74 -27.45 5.11
N TYR A 203 -4.74 -26.81 4.49
CA TYR A 203 -5.86 -26.18 5.20
C TYR A 203 -7.26 -26.55 4.70
N PHE A 204 -7.38 -27.06 3.46
CA PHE A 204 -8.67 -27.31 2.80
C PHE A 204 -8.67 -28.65 2.07
N ASP A 205 -9.79 -29.36 2.21
CA ASP A 205 -10.14 -30.58 1.48
C ASP A 205 -11.56 -30.46 0.90
N ILE A 206 -12.02 -31.48 0.17
CA ILE A 206 -13.34 -31.45 -0.47
C ILE A 206 -14.51 -31.41 0.54
N ASN A 207 -14.28 -31.86 1.78
CA ASN A 207 -15.28 -31.86 2.84
C ASN A 207 -15.22 -30.61 3.73
N SER A 208 -14.29 -29.70 3.47
CA SER A 208 -14.14 -28.47 4.25
C SER A 208 -15.39 -27.60 4.09
N PRO A 209 -15.96 -27.06 5.18
CA PRO A 209 -17.24 -26.35 5.14
C PRO A 209 -17.21 -25.15 4.20
N GLU A 210 -16.07 -24.47 4.05
CA GLU A 210 -15.92 -23.36 3.10
C GLU A 210 -15.87 -23.83 1.63
N VAL A 211 -15.32 -25.02 1.37
CA VAL A 211 -15.30 -25.62 0.03
C VAL A 211 -16.68 -26.15 -0.34
N VAL A 212 -17.37 -26.78 0.60
CA VAL A 212 -18.75 -27.27 0.41
C VAL A 212 -19.70 -26.10 0.16
N ALA A 213 -19.63 -25.01 0.93
CA ALA A 213 -20.46 -23.82 0.74
C ALA A 213 -20.27 -23.18 -0.64
N LEU A 214 -19.02 -23.14 -1.13
CA LEU A 214 -18.65 -22.61 -2.43
C LEU A 214 -19.14 -23.51 -3.59
N VAL A 215 -19.13 -24.82 -3.41
CA VAL A 215 -19.65 -25.80 -4.38
C VAL A 215 -21.19 -25.82 -4.39
N SER A 216 -21.84 -25.64 -3.23
CA SER A 216 -23.31 -25.60 -3.11
C SER A 216 -23.94 -24.24 -3.45
N GLY A 217 -23.15 -23.25 -3.86
CA GLY A 217 -23.63 -21.95 -4.34
C GLY A 217 -24.22 -21.04 -3.25
N GLN A 218 -23.97 -21.33 -1.97
CA GLN A 218 -24.34 -20.46 -0.86
C GLN A 218 -23.10 -19.71 -0.38
N ALA A 219 -22.80 -18.60 -1.05
CA ALA A 219 -21.92 -17.57 -0.49
C ALA A 219 -22.79 -16.60 0.33
N ALA A 220 -22.72 -16.70 1.66
CA ALA A 220 -23.04 -15.66 2.63
C ALA A 220 -21.97 -15.71 3.73
#